data_AF-A0A6V7RMX7-F1
#
_entry.id   AF-A0A6V7RMX7-F1
#
_cell.length_a   1.000
_cell.length_b   1.000
_cell.length_c   1.000
_cell.angle_alpha   90.00
_cell.angle_beta   90.00
_cell.angle_gamma   90.00
#
_symmetry.space_group_name_H-M   'P 1'
#
loop_
_entity.id
_entity.type
_entity.pdbx_description
1 polymer ?
#
loop_
_entity_poly.entity_id
_entity_poly.type
_entity_poly.pdbx_seq_one_letter_code
_entity_poly.pdbx_strand_id
1 'polypeptide(L)'
;MNIDIFGSKFSARLTEFRSFPYSVKNFVSGTSFLSLFSKPYPKSMKEINTSDIVEISTAHRDLNKANLAKLEESNSEVLMIDLLSELNDIVEYEGSYFNRRSFELIDDNISYHEVRKIDQFRALIDRMDDILVLAHQYKQVILIDVLPQNEYDSFILGIYDLLYNNIDNKLVISSGNEAVKDILDAPLEIYDAVNQQLRKINSDNYENQLLFDEKLEGNVLSVFMNYIEERYYIYELYKDGRPFKKSHRTDSRYCQFHLDEAGKYRIRVTAEVDGIKPRFSDTYIYKNVNDESDENYQYVEMPKKENLWMLRLVLQNSDFKGIIGNPFKYPDGFNGLEIYLKDEIQEDYLKKESLLENALNIIYQMEPKEKQEFIKTHQEELEHASPFVKSYLGL
;
A
#
# COMPACT_ATOMS: atom_id res chain seq x y z
N MET A 1 -24.39 -9.19 12.63
CA MET A 1 -24.08 -9.69 11.28
C MET A 1 -22.94 -10.70 11.39
N ASN A 2 -22.98 -11.78 10.61
CA ASN A 2 -21.89 -12.76 10.56
C ASN A 2 -20.86 -12.33 9.51
N ILE A 3 -19.59 -12.55 9.81
CA ILE A 3 -18.48 -12.22 8.90
C ILE A 3 -17.57 -13.43 8.70
N ASP A 4 -17.12 -13.60 7.47
CA ASP A 4 -15.97 -14.42 7.14
C ASP A 4 -14.77 -13.53 6.89
N ILE A 5 -13.59 -14.00 7.29
CA ILE A 5 -12.36 -13.22 7.20
C ILE A 5 -11.34 -14.04 6.42
N PHE A 6 -10.86 -13.48 5.32
CA PHE A 6 -9.66 -13.93 4.63
C PHE A 6 -8.56 -12.91 4.89
N GLY A 7 -7.63 -13.21 5.79
CA GLY A 7 -6.73 -12.19 6.29
C GLY A 7 -5.44 -12.72 6.89
N SER A 8 -4.80 -11.88 7.68
CA SER A 8 -3.52 -12.13 8.31
C SER A 8 -3.62 -12.02 9.84
N LYS A 9 -2.47 -11.99 10.51
CA LYS A 9 -2.39 -11.70 11.94
C LYS A 9 -2.97 -10.33 12.28
N PHE A 10 -2.91 -9.36 11.35
CA PHE A 10 -3.50 -8.04 11.55
C PHE A 10 -5.02 -8.14 11.76
N SER A 11 -5.73 -8.83 10.86
CA SER A 11 -7.16 -9.08 11.03
C SER A 11 -7.47 -9.93 12.25
N ALA A 12 -6.60 -10.87 12.64
CA ALA A 12 -6.81 -11.66 13.84
C ALA A 12 -6.85 -10.75 15.08
N ARG A 13 -5.91 -9.80 15.18
CA ARG A 13 -5.87 -8.80 16.24
C ARG A 13 -7.13 -7.93 16.26
N LEU A 14 -7.65 -7.51 15.11
CA LEU A 14 -8.90 -6.73 15.07
C LEU A 14 -10.05 -7.44 15.79
N THR A 15 -10.16 -8.76 15.63
CA THR A 15 -11.23 -9.58 16.24
C THR A 15 -11.12 -9.74 17.76
N GLU A 16 -9.94 -9.49 18.33
CA GLU A 16 -9.71 -9.57 19.79
C GLU A 16 -10.34 -8.39 20.55
N PHE A 17 -10.62 -7.28 19.85
CA PHE A 17 -11.18 -6.10 20.47
C PHE A 17 -12.66 -6.31 20.78
N ARG A 18 -13.07 -5.90 21.98
CA ARG A 18 -14.51 -5.79 22.33
C ARG A 18 -15.25 -4.85 21.37
N SER A 19 -14.53 -3.96 20.68
CA SER A 19 -15.09 -3.07 19.68
C SER A 19 -15.40 -3.72 18.33
N PHE A 20 -14.90 -4.93 18.06
CA PHE A 20 -15.18 -5.62 16.80
C PHE A 20 -16.69 -5.88 16.62
N PRO A 21 -17.33 -5.40 15.53
CA PRO A 21 -18.80 -5.35 15.44
C PRO A 21 -19.46 -6.60 14.83
N TYR A 22 -18.69 -7.64 14.49
CA TYR A 22 -19.19 -8.83 13.80
C TYR A 22 -19.01 -10.11 14.62
N SER A 23 -19.83 -11.12 14.31
CA SER A 23 -19.60 -12.49 14.77
C SER A 23 -18.81 -13.25 13.70
N VAL A 24 -17.57 -13.61 14.00
CA VAL A 24 -16.70 -14.33 13.06
C VAL A 24 -17.17 -15.78 12.92
N LYS A 25 -17.48 -16.20 11.68
CA LYS A 25 -17.86 -17.59 11.36
C LYS A 25 -16.66 -18.38 10.88
N ASN A 26 -16.00 -17.88 9.83
CA ASN A 26 -14.75 -18.44 9.34
C ASN A 26 -13.63 -17.41 9.42
N PHE A 27 -12.45 -17.86 9.85
CA PHE A 27 -11.22 -17.08 9.81
C PHE A 27 -10.15 -17.88 9.09
N VAL A 28 -9.78 -17.42 7.90
CA VAL A 28 -8.77 -18.00 7.04
C VAL A 28 -7.56 -17.09 7.07
N SER A 29 -6.44 -17.60 7.57
CA SER A 29 -5.19 -16.84 7.63
C SER A 29 -3.96 -17.68 7.37
N GLY A 30 -2.88 -17.01 6.96
CA GLY A 30 -1.65 -17.70 6.60
C GLY A 30 -1.79 -18.50 5.30
N THR A 31 -2.74 -18.14 4.45
CA THR A 31 -2.95 -18.71 3.12
C THR A 31 -3.10 -17.54 2.15
N SER A 32 -2.36 -17.55 1.04
CA SER A 32 -2.57 -16.61 -0.06
C SER A 32 -3.74 -17.05 -0.93
N PHE A 33 -4.36 -16.13 -1.67
CA PHE A 33 -5.41 -16.45 -2.65
C PHE A 33 -4.91 -17.47 -3.67
N LEU A 34 -3.67 -17.31 -4.12
CA LEU A 34 -3.06 -18.22 -5.08
C LEU A 34 -2.97 -19.64 -4.53
N SER A 35 -2.57 -19.81 -3.26
CA SER A 35 -2.60 -21.11 -2.62
C SER A 35 -4.03 -21.61 -2.45
N LEU A 36 -4.96 -20.76 -2.00
CA LEU A 36 -6.35 -21.14 -1.70
C LEU A 36 -7.07 -21.75 -2.90
N PHE A 37 -6.92 -21.15 -4.08
CA PHE A 37 -7.58 -21.55 -5.33
C PHE A 37 -6.77 -22.57 -6.16
N SER A 38 -5.61 -23.02 -5.67
CA SER A 38 -4.84 -24.07 -6.32
C SER A 38 -5.43 -25.46 -6.10
N LYS A 39 -5.04 -26.43 -6.94
CA LYS A 39 -5.46 -27.82 -6.71
C LYS A 39 -4.84 -28.34 -5.40
N PRO A 40 -5.57 -29.16 -4.64
CA PRO A 40 -5.05 -29.74 -3.42
C PRO A 40 -3.95 -30.76 -3.72
N TYR A 41 -3.03 -30.91 -2.77
CA TYR A 41 -2.10 -32.03 -2.67
C TYR A 41 -2.48 -32.84 -1.42
N PRO A 42 -3.43 -33.80 -1.53
CA PRO A 42 -4.08 -34.36 -0.36
C PRO A 42 -3.09 -35.10 0.56
N LYS A 43 -3.08 -34.71 1.83
CA LYS A 43 -2.23 -35.31 2.86
C LYS A 43 -3.01 -35.44 4.16
N SER A 44 -2.91 -36.61 4.77
CA SER A 44 -3.44 -36.83 6.11
C SER A 44 -2.54 -36.17 7.15
N MET A 45 -3.10 -35.83 8.33
CA MET A 45 -2.32 -35.21 9.42
C MET A 45 -1.11 -36.05 9.87
N LYS A 46 -1.13 -37.37 9.64
CA LYS A 46 -0.03 -38.28 10.00
C LYS A 46 1.15 -38.23 9.03
N GLU A 47 0.95 -37.67 7.84
CA GLU A 47 1.98 -37.53 6.80
C GLU A 47 2.71 -36.19 6.87
N ILE A 48 2.41 -35.38 7.89
CA ILE A 48 3.04 -34.06 8.10
C ILE A 48 4.15 -34.23 9.14
N ASN A 49 5.38 -33.94 8.74
CA ASN A 49 6.63 -34.22 9.44
C ASN A 49 6.95 -33.18 10.53
N THR A 50 6.04 -33.00 11.49
CA THR A 50 6.28 -32.18 12.70
C THR A 50 5.49 -32.76 13.88
N SER A 51 5.90 -32.39 15.09
CA SER A 51 5.17 -32.71 16.33
C SER A 51 4.29 -31.57 16.82
N ASP A 52 4.39 -30.38 16.22
CA ASP A 52 3.56 -29.23 16.56
C ASP A 52 2.17 -29.36 15.93
N ILE A 53 1.15 -29.55 16.78
CA ILE A 53 -0.24 -29.70 16.35
C ILE A 53 -0.77 -28.50 15.56
N VAL A 54 -0.26 -27.29 15.83
CA VAL A 54 -0.65 -26.06 15.13
C VAL A 54 -0.09 -26.08 13.71
N GLU A 55 1.17 -26.48 13.55
CA GLU A 55 1.80 -26.64 12.24
C GLU A 55 1.13 -27.74 11.43
N ILE A 56 0.85 -28.91 12.04
CA ILE A 56 0.12 -30.01 11.41
C ILE A 56 -1.23 -29.52 10.89
N SER A 57 -2.02 -28.85 11.73
CA SER A 57 -3.34 -28.35 11.36
C SER A 57 -3.28 -27.31 10.24
N THR A 58 -2.30 -26.42 10.27
CA THR A 58 -2.11 -25.36 9.27
C THR A 58 -1.70 -25.97 7.93
N ALA A 59 -0.68 -26.81 7.91
CA ALA A 59 -0.20 -27.47 6.69
C ALA A 59 -1.27 -28.39 6.10
N HIS A 60 -2.00 -29.15 6.94
CA HIS A 60 -3.11 -29.98 6.47
C HIS A 60 -4.19 -29.14 5.78
N ARG A 61 -4.58 -27.99 6.35
CA ARG A 61 -5.59 -27.11 5.75
C ARG A 61 -5.12 -26.52 4.43
N ASP A 62 -3.86 -26.11 4.35
CA ASP A 62 -3.26 -25.49 3.17
C ASP A 62 -3.07 -26.50 2.02
N LEU A 63 -2.55 -27.69 2.31
CA LEU A 63 -2.33 -28.76 1.33
C LEU A 63 -3.65 -29.29 0.77
N ASN A 64 -4.66 -29.48 1.63
CA ASN A 64 -5.97 -29.99 1.23
C ASN A 64 -6.97 -28.88 0.81
N LYS A 65 -6.57 -27.60 0.84
CA LYS A 65 -7.41 -26.43 0.50
C LYS A 65 -8.72 -26.37 1.30
N ALA A 66 -8.71 -26.89 2.53
CA ALA A 66 -9.90 -27.08 3.35
C ALA A 66 -10.58 -25.78 3.77
N ASN A 67 -9.90 -24.64 3.63
CA ASN A 67 -10.45 -23.33 3.93
C ASN A 67 -11.33 -22.77 2.81
N LEU A 68 -11.12 -23.18 1.54
CA LEU A 68 -11.92 -22.70 0.41
C LEU A 68 -13.37 -23.15 0.53
N ALA A 69 -13.58 -24.45 0.75
CA ALA A 69 -14.93 -25.02 0.94
C ALA A 69 -15.69 -24.35 2.10
N LYS A 70 -15.00 -23.96 3.18
CA LYS A 70 -15.63 -23.25 4.31
C LYS A 70 -16.14 -21.86 3.93
N LEU A 71 -15.43 -21.16 3.05
CA LEU A 71 -15.82 -19.84 2.56
C LEU A 71 -16.95 -19.97 1.51
N GLU A 72 -16.90 -20.99 0.65
CA GLU A 72 -17.93 -21.24 -0.38
C GLU A 72 -19.27 -21.74 0.20
N GLU A 73 -19.23 -22.56 1.25
CA GLU A 73 -20.42 -23.08 1.93
C GLU A 73 -20.95 -22.13 3.00
N SER A 74 -20.29 -20.99 3.21
CA SER A 74 -20.64 -20.05 4.27
C SER A 74 -21.96 -19.35 4.01
N ASN A 75 -22.66 -19.02 5.10
CA ASN A 75 -23.84 -18.16 5.07
C ASN A 75 -23.57 -16.77 5.69
N SER A 76 -22.30 -16.40 5.85
CA SER A 76 -21.91 -15.07 6.27
C SER A 76 -22.32 -14.04 5.22
N GLU A 77 -22.80 -12.88 5.69
CA GLU A 77 -23.24 -11.81 4.79
C GLU A 77 -22.07 -10.93 4.33
N VAL A 78 -20.97 -10.95 5.09
CA VAL A 78 -19.79 -10.11 4.85
C VAL A 78 -18.55 -10.96 4.73
N LEU A 79 -17.70 -10.61 3.76
CA LEU A 79 -16.33 -11.07 3.66
C LEU A 79 -15.39 -9.90 3.97
N MET A 80 -14.47 -10.05 4.93
CA MET A 80 -13.38 -9.10 5.15
C MET A 80 -12.08 -9.66 4.59
N ILE A 81 -11.35 -8.81 3.86
CA ILE A 81 -10.09 -9.16 3.21
C ILE A 81 -9.00 -8.21 3.69
N ASP A 82 -7.89 -8.76 4.19
CA ASP A 82 -6.60 -8.05 4.23
C ASP A 82 -5.54 -8.87 3.48
N LEU A 83 -4.61 -8.17 2.84
CA LEU A 83 -3.71 -8.79 1.85
C LEU A 83 -2.34 -9.17 2.42
N LEU A 84 -2.07 -8.98 3.72
CA LEU A 84 -0.74 -9.24 4.26
C LEU A 84 -0.35 -10.73 4.19
N SER A 85 -1.32 -11.66 4.14
CA SER A 85 -1.05 -13.08 3.91
C SER A 85 -0.51 -13.39 2.50
N GLU A 86 -0.64 -12.47 1.53
CA GLU A 86 -0.02 -12.60 0.20
C GLU A 86 1.50 -12.51 0.25
N LEU A 87 2.06 -11.98 1.35
CA LEU A 87 3.50 -11.90 1.57
C LEU A 87 4.14 -13.25 1.89
N ASN A 88 3.35 -14.28 2.22
CA ASN A 88 3.87 -15.62 2.46
C ASN A 88 4.75 -16.13 1.32
N ASP A 89 5.78 -16.90 1.65
CA ASP A 89 6.58 -17.60 0.66
C ASP A 89 5.75 -18.71 0.03
N ILE A 90 5.65 -18.70 -1.30
CA ILE A 90 4.86 -19.64 -2.07
C ILE A 90 5.79 -20.52 -2.92
N VAL A 91 5.44 -21.80 -3.03
CA VAL A 91 6.10 -22.75 -3.92
C VAL A 91 5.10 -23.25 -4.97
N GLU A 92 5.60 -23.54 -6.16
CA GLU A 92 4.88 -24.20 -7.23
C GLU A 92 5.30 -25.66 -7.31
N TYR A 93 4.31 -26.54 -7.35
CA TYR A 93 4.46 -27.98 -7.58
C TYR A 93 3.34 -28.46 -8.50
N GLU A 94 3.71 -29.08 -9.63
CA GLU A 94 2.77 -29.61 -10.64
C GLU A 94 1.69 -28.59 -11.07
N GLY A 95 2.07 -27.32 -11.23
CA GLY A 95 1.17 -26.23 -11.62
C GLY A 95 0.18 -25.79 -10.53
N SER A 96 0.43 -26.17 -9.28
CA SER A 96 -0.35 -25.79 -8.10
C SER A 96 0.53 -25.09 -7.07
N TYR A 97 -0.07 -24.19 -6.28
CA TYR A 97 0.65 -23.34 -5.35
C TYR A 97 0.34 -23.69 -3.88
N PHE A 98 1.36 -23.58 -3.04
CA PHE A 98 1.30 -23.90 -1.61
C PHE A 98 2.15 -22.93 -0.80
N ASN A 99 1.83 -22.70 0.47
CA ASN A 99 2.80 -22.01 1.33
C ASN A 99 4.03 -22.91 1.50
N ARG A 100 5.21 -22.32 1.33
CA ARG A 100 6.50 -23.01 1.47
C ARG A 100 6.58 -23.78 2.78
N ARG A 101 6.28 -23.13 3.91
CA ARG A 101 6.32 -23.75 5.24
C ARG A 101 5.39 -24.96 5.36
N SER A 102 4.21 -24.94 4.76
CA SER A 102 3.31 -26.10 4.75
C SER A 102 3.88 -27.24 3.92
N PHE A 103 4.49 -26.91 2.79
CA PHE A 103 5.00 -27.85 1.81
C PHE A 103 6.36 -28.46 2.22
N GLU A 104 7.17 -27.76 3.02
CA GLU A 104 8.41 -28.30 3.59
C GLU A 104 8.17 -29.29 4.74
N LEU A 105 6.92 -29.37 5.24
CA LEU A 105 6.52 -30.35 6.25
C LEU A 105 6.07 -31.68 5.63
N ILE A 106 6.14 -31.85 4.31
CA ILE A 106 5.91 -33.13 3.64
C ILE A 106 7.24 -33.66 3.07
N ASP A 107 7.28 -34.96 2.78
CA ASP A 107 8.44 -35.76 2.34
C ASP A 107 9.65 -34.99 1.76
N ASP A 108 10.84 -35.27 2.31
CA ASP A 108 12.09 -34.52 2.12
C ASP A 108 12.63 -34.50 0.66
N ASN A 109 12.04 -35.28 -0.25
CA ASN A 109 12.54 -35.47 -1.63
C ASN A 109 11.68 -34.82 -2.73
N ILE A 110 10.76 -33.91 -2.39
CA ILE A 110 9.91 -33.27 -3.39
C ILE A 110 10.62 -32.05 -3.99
N SER A 111 10.83 -32.07 -5.31
CA SER A 111 11.33 -30.89 -6.05
C SER A 111 10.19 -29.92 -6.33
N TYR A 112 10.33 -28.69 -5.83
CA TYR A 112 9.41 -27.58 -6.07
C TYR A 112 10.16 -26.35 -6.55
N HIS A 113 9.43 -25.38 -7.11
CA HIS A 113 9.96 -24.09 -7.51
C HIS A 113 9.50 -22.99 -6.56
N GLU A 114 10.42 -22.20 -6.03
CA GLU A 114 10.06 -20.99 -5.29
C GLU A 114 9.47 -19.95 -6.25
N VAL A 115 8.33 -19.37 -5.88
CA VAL A 115 7.61 -18.41 -6.70
C VAL A 115 8.01 -17.00 -6.28
N ARG A 116 8.61 -16.24 -7.21
CA ARG A 116 8.93 -14.82 -6.98
C ARG A 116 7.63 -14.01 -6.92
N LYS A 117 7.63 -12.89 -6.17
CA LYS A 117 6.44 -12.04 -6.03
C LYS A 117 5.83 -11.55 -7.34
N ILE A 118 6.66 -11.24 -8.34
CA ILE A 118 6.15 -10.86 -9.67
C ILE A 118 5.44 -12.01 -10.39
N ASP A 119 5.89 -13.25 -10.20
CA ASP A 119 5.28 -14.43 -10.80
C ASP A 119 4.01 -14.82 -10.02
N GLN A 120 4.01 -14.65 -8.69
CA GLN A 120 2.81 -14.77 -7.85
C GLN A 120 1.73 -13.77 -8.30
N PHE A 121 2.10 -12.50 -8.54
CA PHE A 121 1.18 -11.46 -9.01
C PHE A 121 0.52 -11.84 -10.34
N ARG A 122 1.33 -12.33 -11.31
CA ARG A 122 0.81 -12.79 -12.61
C ARG A 122 -0.14 -13.97 -12.46
N ALA A 123 0.23 -14.96 -11.66
CA ALA A 123 -0.61 -16.13 -11.43
C ALA A 123 -1.92 -15.77 -10.70
N LEU A 124 -1.92 -14.73 -9.85
CA LEU A 124 -3.14 -14.21 -9.22
C LEU A 124 -4.08 -13.54 -10.22
N ILE A 125 -3.55 -12.83 -11.22
CA ILE A 125 -4.37 -12.25 -12.30
C ILE A 125 -5.14 -13.36 -13.03
N ASP A 126 -4.47 -14.47 -13.33
CA ASP A 126 -5.10 -15.63 -13.99
C ASP A 126 -6.16 -16.33 -13.12
N ARG A 127 -6.21 -16.02 -11.82
CA ARG A 127 -7.17 -16.54 -10.82
C ARG A 127 -8.19 -15.51 -10.37
N MET A 128 -8.21 -14.32 -10.98
CA MET A 128 -9.08 -13.23 -10.53
C MET A 128 -10.56 -13.63 -10.61
N ASP A 129 -10.97 -14.34 -11.67
CA ASP A 129 -12.35 -14.80 -11.82
C ASP A 129 -12.80 -15.68 -10.64
N ASP A 130 -11.93 -16.56 -10.15
CA ASP A 130 -12.23 -17.44 -9.00
C ASP A 130 -12.42 -16.60 -7.71
N ILE A 131 -11.58 -15.58 -7.49
CA ILE A 131 -11.67 -14.65 -6.36
C ILE A 131 -12.97 -13.85 -6.43
N LEU A 132 -13.32 -13.35 -7.62
CA LEU A 132 -14.54 -12.58 -7.84
C LEU A 132 -15.77 -13.46 -7.61
N VAL A 133 -15.81 -14.69 -8.13
CA VAL A 133 -16.92 -15.62 -7.89
C VAL A 133 -17.14 -15.83 -6.40
N LEU A 134 -16.07 -16.00 -5.61
CA LEU A 134 -16.18 -16.09 -4.16
C LEU A 134 -16.72 -14.79 -3.54
N ALA A 135 -16.17 -13.63 -3.92
CA ALA A 135 -16.58 -12.33 -3.39
C ALA A 135 -18.06 -12.00 -3.64
N HIS A 136 -18.59 -12.38 -4.82
CA HIS A 136 -19.98 -12.14 -5.21
C HIS A 136 -21.01 -12.93 -4.39
N GLN A 137 -20.60 -13.97 -3.65
CA GLN A 137 -21.49 -14.72 -2.75
C GLN A 137 -21.89 -13.90 -1.52
N TYR A 138 -21.04 -12.95 -1.13
CA TYR A 138 -21.26 -12.10 0.03
C TYR A 138 -22.10 -10.90 -0.35
N LYS A 139 -22.92 -10.40 0.57
CA LYS A 139 -23.66 -9.16 0.36
C LYS A 139 -22.71 -7.96 0.32
N GLN A 140 -21.64 -8.00 1.10
CA GLN A 140 -20.67 -6.94 1.21
C GLN A 140 -19.26 -7.52 1.35
N VAL A 141 -18.29 -6.86 0.72
CA VAL A 141 -16.87 -7.19 0.87
C VAL A 141 -16.14 -6.00 1.49
N ILE A 142 -15.49 -6.18 2.62
CA ILE A 142 -14.70 -5.14 3.29
C ILE A 142 -13.24 -5.38 2.95
N LEU A 143 -12.64 -4.48 2.17
CA LEU A 143 -11.21 -4.45 1.91
C LEU A 143 -10.54 -3.58 2.96
N ILE A 144 -9.64 -4.17 3.75
CA ILE A 144 -8.79 -3.43 4.68
C ILE A 144 -7.53 -3.02 3.91
N ASP A 145 -7.38 -1.72 3.66
CA ASP A 145 -6.15 -1.18 3.07
C ASP A 145 -5.10 -1.05 4.18
N VAL A 146 -4.16 -1.98 4.15
CA VAL A 146 -3.08 -2.10 5.12
C VAL A 146 -1.81 -2.55 4.42
N LEU A 147 -0.78 -1.71 4.51
CA LEU A 147 0.51 -1.96 3.88
C LEU A 147 1.54 -2.49 4.89
N PRO A 148 2.46 -3.36 4.49
CA PRO A 148 3.53 -3.83 5.37
C PRO A 148 4.60 -2.78 5.67
N GLN A 149 4.62 -1.65 4.94
CA GLN A 149 5.59 -0.56 5.07
C GLN A 149 7.02 -1.01 4.77
N ASN A 150 7.17 -1.79 3.70
CA ASN A 150 8.45 -2.35 3.26
C ASN A 150 8.54 -2.47 1.73
N GLU A 151 9.57 -3.16 1.23
CA GLU A 151 9.81 -3.32 -0.21
C GLU A 151 8.68 -4.00 -1.00
N TYR A 152 7.73 -4.65 -0.30
CA TYR A 152 6.59 -5.34 -0.91
C TYR A 152 5.31 -4.49 -0.97
N ASP A 153 5.35 -3.22 -0.56
CA ASP A 153 4.17 -2.32 -0.61
C ASP A 153 3.57 -2.26 -2.02
N SER A 154 4.40 -2.12 -3.06
CA SER A 154 3.94 -2.08 -4.46
C SER A 154 3.27 -3.38 -4.91
N PHE A 155 3.68 -4.52 -4.37
CA PHE A 155 3.06 -5.81 -4.67
C PHE A 155 1.66 -5.91 -4.02
N ILE A 156 1.54 -5.48 -2.76
CA ILE A 156 0.25 -5.48 -2.04
C ILE A 156 -0.71 -4.47 -2.67
N LEU A 157 -0.25 -3.26 -2.97
CA LEU A 157 -1.03 -2.25 -3.68
C LEU A 157 -1.55 -2.75 -5.03
N GLY A 158 -0.71 -3.43 -5.80
CA GLY A 158 -1.13 -4.02 -7.08
C GLY A 158 -2.27 -5.02 -6.92
N ILE A 159 -2.23 -5.88 -5.90
CA ILE A 159 -3.32 -6.84 -5.64
C ILE A 159 -4.56 -6.11 -5.11
N TYR A 160 -4.36 -5.13 -4.23
CA TYR A 160 -5.44 -4.30 -3.70
C TYR A 160 -6.18 -3.61 -4.84
N ASP A 161 -5.47 -2.97 -5.77
CA ASP A 161 -6.06 -2.30 -6.93
C ASP A 161 -6.82 -3.28 -7.82
N LEU A 162 -6.34 -4.51 -8.00
CA LEU A 162 -7.07 -5.54 -8.74
C LEU A 162 -8.40 -5.87 -8.06
N LEU A 163 -8.41 -6.12 -6.75
CA LEU A 163 -9.65 -6.42 -6.02
C LEU A 163 -10.57 -5.20 -5.96
N TYR A 164 -10.01 -4.02 -5.70
CA TYR A 164 -10.74 -2.77 -5.65
C TYR A 164 -11.44 -2.50 -6.98
N ASN A 165 -10.76 -2.67 -8.13
CA ASN A 165 -11.37 -2.34 -9.42
C ASN A 165 -12.42 -3.37 -9.88
N ASN A 166 -12.37 -4.61 -9.38
CA ASN A 166 -13.23 -5.69 -9.89
C ASN A 166 -14.34 -6.15 -8.92
N ILE A 167 -14.29 -5.79 -7.64
CA ILE A 167 -15.35 -6.11 -6.67
C ILE A 167 -16.37 -4.97 -6.58
N ASP A 168 -17.61 -5.25 -6.99
CA ASP A 168 -18.68 -4.24 -7.06
C ASP A 168 -19.21 -3.83 -5.68
N ASN A 169 -19.49 -4.80 -4.83
CA ASN A 169 -20.08 -4.63 -3.50
C ASN A 169 -19.03 -4.39 -2.40
N LYS A 170 -17.91 -3.75 -2.76
CA LYS A 170 -16.84 -3.43 -1.83
C LYS A 170 -17.14 -2.24 -0.92
N LEU A 171 -16.54 -2.28 0.27
CA LEU A 171 -16.29 -1.19 1.21
C LEU A 171 -14.78 -1.18 1.48
N VAL A 172 -14.21 -0.01 1.70
CA VAL A 172 -12.79 0.18 1.96
C VAL A 172 -12.58 0.77 3.34
N ILE A 173 -11.62 0.22 4.09
CA ILE A 173 -11.15 0.82 5.33
C ILE A 173 -9.65 1.03 5.24
N SER A 174 -9.26 2.30 5.18
CA SER A 174 -7.86 2.70 5.34
C SER A 174 -7.43 2.55 6.78
N SER A 175 -6.36 1.77 7.00
CA SER A 175 -5.81 1.56 8.34
C SER A 175 -4.98 2.74 8.87
N GLY A 176 -4.57 3.68 8.00
CA GLY A 176 -3.79 4.88 8.38
C GLY A 176 -2.43 4.53 8.98
N ASN A 177 -1.80 3.49 8.44
CA ASN A 177 -0.61 2.88 9.02
C ASN A 177 0.70 3.34 8.38
N GLU A 178 0.70 4.48 7.66
CA GLU A 178 1.87 4.95 6.89
C GLU A 178 3.10 5.23 7.77
N ALA A 179 2.88 5.53 9.06
CA ALA A 179 3.96 5.78 10.02
C ALA A 179 4.44 4.52 10.78
N VAL A 180 3.85 3.35 10.55
CA VAL A 180 4.08 2.13 11.34
C VAL A 180 5.08 1.21 10.65
N LYS A 181 6.29 1.08 11.21
CA LYS A 181 7.36 0.27 10.61
C LYS A 181 7.09 -1.24 10.57
N ASP A 182 6.37 -1.77 11.55
CA ASP A 182 5.98 -3.17 11.59
C ASP A 182 4.48 -3.26 11.87
N ILE A 183 3.71 -3.50 10.82
CA ILE A 183 2.26 -3.56 10.89
C ILE A 183 1.76 -4.79 11.68
N LEU A 184 2.58 -5.84 11.81
CA LEU A 184 2.21 -7.03 12.58
C LEU A 184 2.28 -6.77 14.10
N ASP A 185 2.99 -5.73 14.51
CA ASP A 185 3.05 -5.22 15.89
C ASP A 185 2.63 -3.74 15.95
N ALA A 186 1.59 -3.39 15.20
CA ALA A 186 1.09 -2.02 15.17
C ALA A 186 0.57 -1.56 16.55
N PRO A 187 0.62 -0.24 16.84
CA PRO A 187 0.01 0.32 18.03
C PRO A 187 -1.50 0.01 18.13
N LEU A 188 -2.02 -0.15 19.36
CA LEU A 188 -3.43 -0.48 19.61
C LEU A 188 -4.39 0.56 19.01
N GLU A 189 -3.95 1.80 18.88
CA GLU A 189 -4.68 2.92 18.31
C GLU A 189 -5.06 2.66 16.84
N ILE A 190 -4.19 2.00 16.07
CA ILE A 190 -4.46 1.65 14.67
C ILE A 190 -5.60 0.62 14.60
N TYR A 191 -5.50 -0.43 15.41
CA TYR A 191 -6.54 -1.46 15.48
C TYR A 191 -7.88 -0.91 16.00
N ASP A 192 -7.87 -0.02 17.01
CA ASP A 192 -9.10 0.61 17.48
C ASP A 192 -9.70 1.54 16.41
N ALA A 193 -8.87 2.31 15.70
CA ALA A 193 -9.33 3.17 14.61
C ALA A 193 -10.04 2.35 13.51
N VAL A 194 -9.44 1.24 13.07
CA VAL A 194 -10.05 0.32 12.10
C VAL A 194 -11.36 -0.27 12.67
N ASN A 195 -11.38 -0.69 13.93
CA ASN A 195 -12.60 -1.19 14.59
C ASN A 195 -13.72 -0.15 14.70
N GLN A 196 -13.36 1.12 14.93
CA GLN A 196 -14.33 2.21 14.91
C GLN A 196 -14.89 2.45 13.50
N GLN A 197 -14.07 2.33 12.46
CA GLN A 197 -14.55 2.38 11.07
C GLN A 197 -15.48 1.19 10.75
N LEU A 198 -15.10 -0.03 11.12
CA LEU A 198 -15.94 -1.23 10.97
C LEU A 198 -17.31 -1.06 11.66
N ARG A 199 -17.35 -0.42 12.83
CA ARG A 199 -18.60 -0.11 13.55
C ARG A 199 -19.47 0.89 12.80
N LYS A 200 -18.86 1.89 12.18
CA LYS A 200 -19.56 2.94 11.44
C LYS A 200 -20.23 2.39 10.17
N ILE A 201 -19.66 1.37 9.52
CA ILE A 201 -20.29 0.65 8.38
C ILE A 201 -21.68 0.12 8.75
N ASN A 202 -21.84 -0.43 9.95
CA ASN A 202 -23.12 -0.99 10.42
C ASN A 202 -24.00 0.01 11.17
N SER A 203 -23.62 1.29 11.22
CA SER A 203 -24.40 2.27 11.96
C SER A 203 -25.70 2.54 11.20
N ASP A 204 -26.86 2.51 11.87
CA ASP A 204 -28.12 2.98 11.27
C ASP A 204 -28.21 4.52 11.18
N ASN A 205 -27.24 5.23 11.76
CA ASN A 205 -27.19 6.68 11.74
C ASN A 205 -26.46 7.16 10.47
N TYR A 206 -27.21 7.80 9.57
CA TYR A 206 -26.71 8.38 8.33
C TYR A 206 -25.44 9.23 8.50
N GLU A 207 -25.37 10.05 9.54
CA GLU A 207 -24.19 10.91 9.81
C GLU A 207 -22.90 10.10 10.04
N ASN A 208 -23.05 8.83 10.41
CA ASN A 208 -21.96 7.88 10.62
C ASN A 208 -21.74 6.92 9.44
N GLN A 209 -22.71 6.79 8.53
CA GLN A 209 -22.71 5.81 7.43
C GLN A 209 -21.83 6.20 6.24
N LEU A 210 -21.73 7.50 5.90
CA LEU A 210 -20.82 7.94 4.82
C LEU A 210 -19.42 8.08 5.36
N LEU A 211 -18.75 6.93 5.47
CA LEU A 211 -17.31 6.88 5.56
C LEU A 211 -16.74 7.27 4.19
N PHE A 212 -15.86 8.27 4.20
CA PHE A 212 -15.06 8.60 3.04
C PHE A 212 -13.74 7.85 3.15
N ASP A 213 -13.35 7.22 2.05
CA ASP A 213 -11.99 6.76 1.86
C ASP A 213 -11.32 7.70 0.86
N GLU A 214 -10.35 8.48 1.34
CA GLU A 214 -9.88 9.70 0.68
C GLU A 214 -8.38 9.63 0.50
N LYS A 215 -7.93 9.86 -0.74
CA LYS A 215 -6.53 9.74 -1.09
C LYS A 215 -6.09 10.92 -1.93
N LEU A 216 -5.03 11.59 -1.48
CA LEU A 216 -4.27 12.55 -2.28
C LEU A 216 -3.01 11.84 -2.78
N GLU A 217 -2.93 11.57 -4.08
CA GLU A 217 -1.77 10.95 -4.72
C GLU A 217 -1.28 11.85 -5.85
N GLY A 218 -0.05 12.36 -5.72
CA GLY A 218 0.48 13.39 -6.61
C GLY A 218 -0.44 14.62 -6.64
N ASN A 219 -1.00 14.90 -7.82
CA ASN A 219 -1.94 15.99 -8.04
C ASN A 219 -3.41 15.52 -8.15
N VAL A 220 -3.73 14.31 -7.72
CA VAL A 220 -5.10 13.77 -7.79
C VAL A 220 -5.65 13.59 -6.39
N LEU A 221 -6.70 14.34 -6.06
CA LEU A 221 -7.49 14.12 -4.85
C LEU A 221 -8.72 13.30 -5.22
N SER A 222 -8.85 12.12 -4.61
CA SER A 222 -9.94 11.19 -4.84
C SER A 222 -10.71 10.90 -3.56
N VAL A 223 -12.00 10.58 -3.73
CA VAL A 223 -12.88 10.14 -2.65
C VAL A 223 -13.69 8.94 -3.11
N PHE A 224 -13.76 7.94 -2.24
CA PHE A 224 -14.64 6.79 -2.37
C PHE A 224 -15.69 6.78 -1.25
N MET A 225 -16.92 6.45 -1.62
CA MET A 225 -18.08 6.43 -0.75
C MET A 225 -18.37 5.01 -0.25
N ASN A 226 -18.17 4.78 1.04
CA ASN A 226 -18.44 3.50 1.68
C ASN A 226 -19.93 3.33 2.02
N TYR A 227 -20.73 3.21 0.97
CA TYR A 227 -22.16 2.95 1.06
C TYR A 227 -22.60 2.11 -0.14
N ILE A 228 -23.39 1.04 0.03
CA ILE A 228 -23.61 0.03 -1.04
C ILE A 228 -24.96 0.18 -1.77
N GLU A 229 -25.95 0.91 -1.23
CA GLU A 229 -27.26 1.02 -1.90
C GLU A 229 -27.26 2.03 -3.06
N GLU A 230 -28.16 1.82 -4.04
CA GLU A 230 -28.35 2.68 -5.21
C GLU A 230 -28.72 4.11 -4.81
N ARG A 231 -27.85 5.06 -5.13
CA ARG A 231 -28.03 6.50 -4.88
C ARG A 231 -27.30 7.32 -5.92
N TYR A 232 -27.69 8.59 -6.03
CA TYR A 232 -26.98 9.56 -6.85
C TYR A 232 -26.21 10.55 -5.98
N TYR A 233 -25.03 10.92 -6.45
CA TYR A 233 -24.07 11.78 -5.79
C TYR A 233 -23.73 12.98 -6.66
N ILE A 234 -23.41 14.07 -5.98
CA ILE A 234 -22.80 15.26 -6.54
C ILE A 234 -21.57 15.58 -5.70
N TYR A 235 -20.40 15.62 -6.34
CA TYR A 235 -19.12 15.92 -5.71
C TYR A 235 -18.70 17.35 -6.04
N GLU A 236 -18.39 18.15 -5.02
CA GLU A 236 -17.94 19.53 -5.16
C GLU A 236 -16.54 19.67 -4.55
N LEU A 237 -15.52 19.94 -5.37
CA LEU A 237 -14.18 20.28 -4.89
C LEU A 237 -14.19 21.71 -4.37
N TYR A 238 -13.74 21.91 -3.14
CA TYR A 238 -13.48 23.21 -2.54
C TYR A 238 -11.98 23.45 -2.47
N LYS A 239 -11.57 24.69 -2.77
CA LYS A 239 -10.21 25.20 -2.60
C LYS A 239 -10.24 26.41 -1.66
N ASP A 240 -9.41 26.39 -0.62
CA ASP A 240 -9.26 27.47 0.37
C ASP A 240 -10.61 27.97 0.93
N GLY A 241 -11.51 27.02 1.18
CA GLY A 241 -12.85 27.27 1.73
C GLY A 241 -13.91 27.70 0.72
N ARG A 242 -13.60 27.80 -0.58
CA ARG A 242 -14.55 28.19 -1.64
C ARG A 242 -14.80 27.06 -2.64
N PRO A 243 -16.02 26.92 -3.21
CA PRO A 243 -16.27 25.96 -4.29
C PRO A 243 -15.36 26.24 -5.49
N PHE A 244 -14.80 25.20 -6.09
CA PHE A 244 -13.81 25.27 -7.18
C PHE A 244 -14.24 24.46 -8.41
N LYS A 245 -14.47 23.15 -8.27
CA LYS A 245 -14.96 22.26 -9.34
C LYS A 245 -16.17 21.46 -8.85
N LYS A 246 -17.00 20.96 -9.75
CA LYS A 246 -18.22 20.19 -9.44
C LYS A 246 -18.44 19.08 -10.46
N SER A 247 -18.77 17.88 -10.00
CA SER A 247 -19.14 16.75 -10.85
C SER A 247 -20.56 16.90 -11.39
N HIS A 248 -20.85 16.17 -12.47
CA HIS A 248 -22.23 15.87 -12.80
C HIS A 248 -22.84 14.93 -11.75
N ARG A 249 -24.17 14.84 -11.77
CA ARG A 249 -24.92 13.81 -11.04
C ARG A 249 -24.46 12.44 -11.51
N THR A 250 -24.04 11.59 -10.59
CA THR A 250 -23.48 10.26 -10.88
C THR A 250 -23.93 9.26 -9.83
N ASP A 251 -24.08 8.00 -10.20
CA ASP A 251 -24.25 6.87 -9.30
C ASP A 251 -22.90 6.24 -8.89
N SER A 252 -21.80 6.71 -9.49
CA SER A 252 -20.45 6.30 -9.10
C SER A 252 -20.15 6.69 -7.66
N ARG A 253 -19.72 5.71 -6.88
CA ARG A 253 -19.23 5.87 -5.50
C ARG A 253 -17.81 6.44 -5.44
N TYR A 254 -17.12 6.51 -6.58
CA TYR A 254 -15.77 7.04 -6.73
C TYR A 254 -15.79 8.35 -7.52
N CYS A 255 -15.04 9.36 -7.05
CA CYS A 255 -14.79 10.59 -7.78
C CYS A 255 -13.36 11.06 -7.56
N GLN A 256 -12.72 11.59 -8.61
CA GLN A 256 -11.39 12.16 -8.55
C GLN A 256 -11.36 13.57 -9.15
N PHE A 257 -10.50 14.41 -8.58
CA PHE A 257 -10.21 15.74 -9.09
C PHE A 257 -8.71 15.92 -9.27
N HIS A 258 -8.31 16.42 -10.45
CA HIS A 258 -6.96 16.89 -10.68
C HIS A 258 -6.79 18.30 -10.11
N LEU A 259 -5.73 18.47 -9.33
CA LEU A 259 -5.33 19.67 -8.62
C LEU A 259 -4.22 20.37 -9.39
N ASP A 260 -4.54 21.53 -9.95
CA ASP A 260 -3.62 22.27 -10.83
C ASP A 260 -2.86 23.38 -10.08
N GLU A 261 -3.34 23.75 -8.89
CA GLU A 261 -2.84 24.90 -8.13
C GLU A 261 -2.61 24.51 -6.68
N ALA A 262 -1.54 25.01 -6.04
CA ALA A 262 -1.36 24.85 -4.60
C ALA A 262 -2.55 25.41 -3.81
N GLY A 263 -2.90 24.77 -2.70
CA GLY A 263 -3.97 25.21 -1.82
C GLY A 263 -4.47 24.13 -0.88
N LYS A 264 -5.45 24.51 -0.04
CA LYS A 264 -6.16 23.58 0.86
C LYS A 264 -7.42 23.08 0.16
N TYR A 265 -7.48 21.80 -0.10
CA TYR A 265 -8.57 21.14 -0.80
C TYR A 265 -9.43 20.30 0.12
N ARG A 266 -10.73 20.24 -0.16
CA ARG A 266 -11.66 19.29 0.43
C ARG A 266 -12.80 19.02 -0.54
N ILE A 267 -13.36 17.82 -0.54
CA ILE A 267 -14.49 17.43 -1.36
C ILE A 267 -15.75 17.47 -0.51
N ARG A 268 -16.80 18.12 -1.01
CA ARG A 268 -18.13 18.06 -0.44
C ARG A 268 -18.95 17.06 -1.24
N VAL A 269 -19.52 16.08 -0.56
CA VAL A 269 -20.39 15.08 -1.18
C VAL A 269 -21.83 15.36 -0.77
N THR A 270 -22.70 15.51 -1.78
CA THR A 270 -24.15 15.58 -1.61
C THR A 270 -24.75 14.31 -2.17
N ALA A 271 -25.40 13.50 -1.33
CA ALA A 271 -26.25 12.42 -1.81
C ALA A 271 -27.65 12.98 -2.07
N GLU A 272 -28.20 12.73 -3.27
CA GLU A 272 -29.52 13.19 -3.68
C GLU A 272 -30.62 12.29 -3.10
N VAL A 273 -30.76 12.32 -1.78
CA VAL A 273 -31.81 11.64 -1.04
C VAL A 273 -32.42 12.65 -0.06
N ASP A 274 -33.74 12.62 0.11
CA ASP A 274 -34.44 13.56 0.99
C ASP A 274 -33.98 13.45 2.44
N GLY A 275 -33.80 14.61 3.09
CA GLY A 275 -33.45 14.70 4.52
C GLY A 275 -31.97 14.51 4.85
N ILE A 276 -31.12 14.31 3.84
CA ILE A 276 -29.69 14.06 4.00
C ILE A 276 -28.88 15.33 3.78
N LYS A 277 -27.98 15.64 4.73
CA LYS A 277 -27.11 16.82 4.63
C LYS A 277 -25.83 16.51 3.84
N PRO A 278 -25.34 17.45 3.01
CA PRO A 278 -24.03 17.34 2.40
C PRO A 278 -22.90 17.30 3.44
N ARG A 279 -21.86 16.51 3.19
CA ARG A 279 -20.72 16.32 4.10
C ARG A 279 -19.40 16.70 3.42
N PHE A 280 -18.44 17.18 4.20
CA PHE A 280 -17.08 17.51 3.73
C PHE A 280 -16.09 16.43 4.12
N SER A 281 -15.17 16.16 3.20
CA SER A 281 -13.92 15.43 3.42
C SER A 281 -13.04 16.10 4.46
N ASP A 282 -11.98 15.40 4.83
CA ASP A 282 -10.84 16.03 5.48
C ASP A 282 -10.19 17.09 4.56
N THR A 283 -9.38 17.95 5.16
CA THR A 283 -8.70 19.02 4.44
C THR A 283 -7.30 18.57 4.05
N TYR A 284 -7.06 18.51 2.74
CA TYR A 284 -5.81 18.10 2.13
C TYR A 284 -5.02 19.33 1.69
N ILE A 285 -3.72 19.34 1.95
CA ILE A 285 -2.83 20.41 1.50
C ILE A 285 -2.11 19.91 0.25
N TYR A 286 -2.44 20.48 -0.91
CA TYR A 286 -1.69 20.24 -2.13
C TYR A 286 -0.71 21.39 -2.34
N LYS A 287 0.56 21.05 -2.51
CA LYS A 287 1.62 21.98 -2.91
C LYS A 287 1.89 21.71 -4.39
N ASN A 288 2.03 22.76 -5.19
CA ASN A 288 2.35 22.57 -6.61
C ASN A 288 3.74 21.93 -6.68
N VAL A 289 3.88 20.85 -7.43
CA VAL A 289 5.20 20.21 -7.66
C VAL A 289 6.14 21.17 -8.41
N ASN A 290 5.59 22.22 -9.02
CA ASN A 290 6.33 23.29 -9.69
C ASN A 290 6.66 24.51 -8.78
N ASP A 291 6.36 24.45 -7.48
CA ASP A 291 6.75 25.48 -6.50
C ASP A 291 8.01 25.07 -5.69
N GLU A 292 8.84 24.13 -6.18
CA GLU A 292 10.24 24.00 -5.72
C GLU A 292 11.13 25.09 -6.35
N SER A 293 10.75 26.35 -6.14
CA SER A 293 11.69 27.46 -6.24
C SER A 293 11.77 28.15 -4.87
N ASP A 294 12.93 27.97 -4.23
CA ASP A 294 13.45 28.70 -3.06
C ASP A 294 13.12 28.21 -1.63
N GLU A 295 13.05 26.90 -1.36
CA GLU A 295 13.58 26.46 -0.04
C GLU A 295 15.11 26.43 -0.16
N ASN A 296 15.72 27.58 0.15
CA ASN A 296 17.17 27.77 0.10
C ASN A 296 17.81 27.07 1.32
N TYR A 297 17.78 25.73 1.29
CA TYR A 297 18.37 24.88 2.31
C TYR A 297 19.86 25.15 2.39
N GLN A 298 20.34 25.44 3.60
CA GLN A 298 21.77 25.68 3.82
C GLN A 298 22.56 24.38 3.97
N TYR A 299 21.87 23.26 4.22
CA TYR A 299 22.48 21.94 4.45
C TYR A 299 21.76 20.85 3.66
N VAL A 300 22.48 19.77 3.35
CA VAL A 300 21.97 18.61 2.61
C VAL A 300 22.41 17.30 3.26
N GLU A 301 21.53 16.31 3.36
CA GLU A 301 21.84 15.01 3.97
C GLU A 301 22.54 14.07 2.99
N MET A 302 23.62 13.43 3.47
CA MET A 302 24.40 12.47 2.70
C MET A 302 23.59 11.19 2.38
N PRO A 303 23.47 10.79 1.11
CA PRO A 303 22.84 9.53 0.75
C PRO A 303 23.78 8.33 0.96
N LYS A 304 23.28 7.12 0.68
CA LYS A 304 24.12 5.92 0.60
C LYS A 304 25.12 6.00 -0.55
N LYS A 305 26.15 5.13 -0.53
CA LYS A 305 27.28 5.18 -1.46
C LYS A 305 26.84 5.10 -2.93
N GLU A 306 25.90 4.20 -3.23
CA GLU A 306 25.33 4.01 -4.58
C GLU A 306 24.60 5.25 -5.13
N ASN A 307 24.30 6.22 -4.26
CA ASN A 307 23.49 7.38 -4.54
C ASN A 307 24.27 8.71 -4.42
N LEU A 308 25.60 8.64 -4.23
CA LEU A 308 26.45 9.83 -4.09
C LEU A 308 26.46 10.71 -5.34
N TRP A 309 26.23 10.14 -6.53
CA TRP A 309 26.13 10.90 -7.78
C TRP A 309 25.03 11.97 -7.71
N MET A 310 23.90 11.68 -7.04
CA MET A 310 22.80 12.65 -6.86
C MET A 310 23.24 13.82 -6.01
N LEU A 311 23.92 13.53 -4.89
CA LEU A 311 24.46 14.57 -4.01
C LEU A 311 25.49 15.44 -4.75
N ARG A 312 26.43 14.83 -5.49
CA ARG A 312 27.42 15.60 -6.27
C ARG A 312 26.76 16.55 -7.25
N LEU A 313 25.74 16.06 -7.95
CA LEU A 313 25.02 16.85 -8.94
C LEU A 313 24.28 18.03 -8.31
N VAL A 314 23.60 17.78 -7.19
CA VAL A 314 22.91 18.83 -6.42
C VAL A 314 23.91 19.87 -5.90
N LEU A 315 25.04 19.43 -5.34
CA LEU A 315 26.10 20.34 -4.85
C LEU A 315 26.77 21.17 -5.95
N GLN A 316 26.76 20.71 -7.21
CA GLN A 316 27.31 21.48 -8.34
C GLN A 316 26.38 22.59 -8.82
N ASN A 317 25.09 22.52 -8.47
CA ASN A 317 24.04 23.40 -8.99
C ASN A 317 23.33 24.19 -7.88
N SER A 318 23.84 24.15 -6.64
CA SER A 318 23.22 24.79 -5.48
C SER A 318 24.26 25.13 -4.41
N ASP A 319 24.04 26.24 -3.71
CA ASP A 319 24.98 26.77 -2.71
C ASP A 319 24.68 26.25 -1.30
N PHE A 320 25.22 25.07 -0.98
CA PHE A 320 25.15 24.50 0.37
C PHE A 320 26.33 24.95 1.24
N LYS A 321 26.06 25.21 2.53
CA LYS A 321 27.09 25.50 3.54
C LYS A 321 27.74 24.25 4.13
N GLY A 322 27.04 23.11 4.10
CA GLY A 322 27.54 21.88 4.71
C GLY A 322 26.66 20.66 4.42
N ILE A 323 27.17 19.49 4.78
CA ILE A 323 26.51 18.21 4.54
C ILE A 323 26.21 17.53 5.88
N ILE A 324 25.02 16.97 6.06
CA ILE A 324 24.68 16.18 7.24
C ILE A 324 25.04 14.72 7.00
N GLY A 325 25.89 14.15 7.85
CA GLY A 325 26.40 12.80 7.66
C GLY A 325 27.29 12.32 8.80
N ASN A 326 28.20 11.39 8.51
CA ASN A 326 29.15 10.87 9.49
C ASN A 326 30.54 11.52 9.28
N PRO A 327 30.95 12.51 10.10
CA PRO A 327 32.23 13.19 9.95
C PRO A 327 33.44 12.27 10.16
N PHE A 328 33.31 11.20 10.95
CA PHE A 328 34.40 10.25 11.15
C PHE A 328 34.72 9.43 9.90
N LYS A 329 33.75 9.28 8.99
CA LYS A 329 33.95 8.60 7.70
C LYS A 329 34.57 9.52 6.64
N TYR A 330 34.43 10.82 6.82
CA TYR A 330 34.87 11.87 5.90
C TYR A 330 35.51 13.02 6.69
N PRO A 331 36.69 12.78 7.30
CA PRO A 331 37.30 13.73 8.23
C PRO A 331 37.71 15.04 7.55
N ASP A 332 37.96 15.01 6.24
CA ASP A 332 38.31 16.19 5.43
C ASP A 332 37.10 16.82 4.71
N GLY A 333 35.87 16.38 5.05
CA GLY A 333 34.63 16.79 4.38
C GLY A 333 34.33 16.03 3.08
N PHE A 334 33.35 16.52 2.32
CA PHE A 334 32.96 15.98 1.02
C PHE A 334 32.74 17.12 0.01
N ASN A 335 33.37 17.05 -1.16
CA ASN A 335 33.35 18.11 -2.18
C ASN A 335 33.72 19.51 -1.65
N GLY A 336 34.62 19.60 -0.66
CA GLY A 336 35.04 20.87 -0.07
C GLY A 336 34.08 21.45 0.97
N LEU A 337 33.00 20.73 1.30
CA LEU A 337 32.06 21.07 2.37
C LEU A 337 32.30 20.24 3.62
N GLU A 338 32.16 20.87 4.79
CA GLU A 338 32.21 20.21 6.08
C GLU A 338 31.02 19.25 6.27
N ILE A 339 31.23 18.20 7.06
CA ILE A 339 30.19 17.22 7.39
C ILE A 339 29.84 17.36 8.86
N TYR A 340 28.57 17.58 9.13
CA TYR A 340 28.00 17.72 10.47
C TYR A 340 27.21 16.48 10.85
N LEU A 341 27.25 16.09 12.12
CA LEU A 341 26.28 15.16 12.67
C LEU A 341 24.89 15.79 12.64
N LYS A 342 23.86 14.95 12.52
CA LYS A 342 22.47 15.41 12.46
C LYS A 342 22.07 16.28 13.64
N ASP A 343 22.61 16.01 14.83
CA ASP A 343 22.29 16.75 16.04
C ASP A 343 23.01 18.11 16.14
N GLU A 344 23.97 18.39 15.25
CA GLU A 344 24.72 19.65 15.22
C GLU A 344 24.02 20.74 14.39
N ILE A 345 23.04 20.37 13.56
CA ILE A 345 22.27 21.29 12.71
C ILE A 345 20.85 21.39 13.24
N GLN A 346 20.39 22.60 13.56
CA GLN A 346 19.03 22.86 14.04
C GLN A 346 18.12 23.42 12.93
N GLU A 347 18.71 23.86 11.82
CA GLU A 347 18.02 24.34 10.64
C GLU A 347 17.42 23.19 9.82
N ASP A 348 16.35 23.50 9.09
CA ASP A 348 15.82 22.59 8.08
C ASP A 348 16.85 22.40 6.95
N TYR A 349 16.90 21.18 6.42
CA TYR A 349 17.92 20.76 5.46
C TYR A 349 17.30 19.86 4.38
N LEU A 350 17.93 19.83 3.21
CA LEU A 350 17.50 18.96 2.11
C LEU A 350 17.77 17.49 2.49
N LYS A 351 16.69 16.72 2.65
CA LYS A 351 16.81 15.31 3.03
C LYS A 351 17.26 14.45 1.85
N LYS A 352 17.93 13.34 2.16
CA LYS A 352 18.46 12.41 1.14
C LYS A 352 17.37 11.80 0.26
N GLU A 353 16.13 11.68 0.77
CA GLU A 353 14.97 11.17 0.01
C GLU A 353 14.58 12.10 -1.14
N SER A 354 14.78 13.41 -0.98
CA SER A 354 14.46 14.44 -1.98
C SER A 354 15.56 14.63 -3.04
N LEU A 355 16.73 14.00 -2.86
CA LEU A 355 17.88 14.16 -3.77
C LEU A 355 17.61 13.60 -5.16
N LEU A 356 16.80 12.53 -5.28
CA LEU A 356 16.51 11.93 -6.58
C LEU A 356 15.72 12.88 -7.47
N GLU A 357 14.65 13.46 -6.94
CA GLU A 357 13.82 14.42 -7.67
C GLU A 357 14.64 15.65 -8.09
N ASN A 358 15.41 16.22 -7.16
CA ASN A 358 16.28 17.36 -7.43
C ASN A 358 17.33 17.03 -8.50
N ALA A 359 17.99 15.88 -8.41
CA ALA A 359 18.97 15.44 -9.40
C ALA A 359 18.34 15.26 -10.79
N LEU A 360 17.16 14.64 -10.88
CA LEU A 360 16.46 14.44 -12.15
C LEU A 360 15.99 15.76 -12.78
N ASN A 361 15.55 16.71 -11.95
CA ASN A 361 15.18 18.06 -12.40
C ASN A 361 16.39 18.82 -12.96
N ILE A 362 17.54 18.77 -12.27
CA ILE A 362 18.79 19.36 -12.77
C ILE A 362 19.16 18.70 -14.13
N ILE A 363 19.14 17.37 -14.22
CA ILE A 363 19.44 16.65 -15.47
C ILE A 363 18.46 17.01 -16.59
N TYR A 364 17.18 17.19 -16.27
CA TYR A 364 16.16 17.57 -17.26
C TYR A 364 16.42 18.96 -17.85
N GLN A 365 16.98 19.87 -17.04
CA GLN A 365 17.30 21.24 -17.44
C GLN A 365 18.68 21.37 -18.12
N MET A 366 19.54 20.35 -18.05
CA MET A 366 20.85 20.36 -18.69
C MET A 366 20.77 20.36 -20.22
N GLU A 367 21.68 21.08 -20.85
CA GLU A 367 21.86 20.97 -22.30
C GLU A 367 22.40 19.58 -22.68
N PRO A 368 22.06 19.04 -23.87
CA PRO A 368 22.44 17.67 -24.25
C PRO A 368 23.94 17.37 -24.17
N LYS A 369 24.80 18.38 -24.38
CA LYS A 369 26.25 18.25 -24.26
C LYS A 369 26.71 18.11 -22.80
N GLU A 370 26.11 18.89 -21.90
CA GLU A 370 26.42 18.87 -20.46
C GLU A 370 25.96 17.55 -19.84
N LYS A 371 24.78 17.06 -20.24
CA LYS A 371 24.27 15.74 -19.82
C LYS A 371 25.22 14.60 -20.23
N GLN A 372 25.74 14.62 -21.46
CA GLN A 372 26.70 13.61 -21.93
C GLN A 372 28.03 13.67 -21.17
N GLU A 373 28.52 14.87 -20.86
CA GLU A 373 29.74 15.07 -20.08
C GLU A 373 29.56 14.63 -18.61
N PHE A 374 28.41 14.93 -18.02
CA PHE A 374 28.05 14.46 -16.68
C PHE A 374 28.05 12.93 -16.58
N ILE A 375 27.36 12.27 -17.53
CA ILE A 375 27.28 10.80 -17.61
C ILE A 375 28.68 10.19 -17.72
N LYS A 376 29.53 10.76 -18.58
CA LYS A 376 30.91 10.29 -18.76
C LYS A 376 31.76 10.46 -17.50
N THR A 377 31.56 11.54 -16.77
CA THR A 377 32.35 11.89 -15.56
C THR A 377 31.96 11.01 -14.37
N HIS A 378 30.71 10.54 -14.29
CA HIS A 378 30.18 9.76 -13.16
C HIS A 378 29.85 8.32 -13.53
N GLN A 379 30.45 7.79 -14.61
CA GLN A 379 30.11 6.48 -15.17
C GLN A 379 30.18 5.34 -14.14
N GLU A 380 31.27 5.26 -13.34
CA GLU A 380 31.46 4.23 -12.31
C GLU A 380 30.41 4.31 -11.19
N GLU A 381 29.96 5.50 -10.82
CA GLU A 381 28.93 5.69 -9.80
C GLU A 381 27.53 5.33 -10.37
N LEU A 382 27.29 5.64 -11.65
CA LEU A 382 26.03 5.35 -12.35
C LEU A 382 25.87 3.86 -12.73
N GLU A 383 26.95 3.07 -12.77
CA GLU A 383 26.88 1.61 -12.94
C GLU A 383 26.10 0.92 -11.81
N HIS A 384 26.03 1.55 -10.64
CA HIS A 384 25.28 1.04 -9.48
C HIS A 384 23.93 1.73 -9.27
N ALA A 385 23.56 2.68 -10.15
CA ALA A 385 22.26 3.34 -10.09
C ALA A 385 21.11 2.36 -10.43
N SER A 386 19.90 2.69 -9.98
CA SER A 386 18.71 1.88 -10.25
C SER A 386 18.44 1.75 -11.76
N PRO A 387 17.78 0.66 -12.21
CA PRO A 387 17.44 0.47 -13.63
C PRO A 387 16.63 1.64 -14.22
N PHE A 388 15.77 2.28 -13.40
CA PHE A 388 15.00 3.46 -13.79
C PHE A 388 15.92 4.64 -14.15
N VAL A 389 16.90 4.95 -13.30
CA VAL A 389 17.85 6.06 -13.53
C VAL A 389 18.69 5.82 -14.78
N LYS A 390 19.16 4.58 -14.99
CA LYS A 390 19.91 4.22 -16.20
C LYS A 390 19.07 4.42 -17.46
N SER A 391 17.81 3.96 -17.44
CA SER A 391 16.88 4.16 -18.56
C SER A 391 16.60 5.64 -18.84
N TYR A 392 16.45 6.47 -17.80
CA TYR A 392 16.23 7.92 -17.94
C TYR A 392 17.45 8.67 -18.49
N LEU A 393 18.65 8.19 -18.16
CA LEU A 393 19.91 8.74 -18.65
C LEU A 393 20.31 8.21 -20.03
N GLY A 394 19.67 7.15 -20.52
CA GLY A 394 20.03 6.50 -21.79
C GLY A 394 21.31 5.67 -21.69
N LEU A 395 21.55 5.08 -20.52
CA LEU A 395 22.72 4.27 -20.16
C LEU A 395 22.51 2.76 -20.32
#